data_AF-A0A816H9Z0-F1
#
_entry.id   AF-A0A816H9Z0-F1
#
_cell.length_a   1.000
_cell.length_b   1.000
_cell.length_c   1.000
_cell.angle_alpha   90.00
_cell.angle_beta   90.00
_cell.angle_gamma   90.00
#
_symmetry.space_group_name_H-M   'P 1'
#
loop_
_entity.id
_entity.type
_entity.pdbx_description
1 polymer ?
#
loop_
_entity_poly.entity_id
_entity_poly.type
_entity_poly.pdbx_seq_one_letter_code
_entity_poly.pdbx_strand_id
1 'polypeptide(L)'
;MEKMKALSQTQSSTKINNKKRSPTFVVKRASSTIVQVEKTRRIAANARERRRMNGLNTAFDRLRTVLPSSMFQQQRRFSKYETLQMAQSYIAALQSILELNTSTTTERNLSNVSSTTDEDMDNSAHD
;
A
#
# COMPACT_ATOMS: atom_id res chain seq x y z
N MET A 1 -24.11 -20.98 -18.71
CA MET A 1 -25.01 -19.88 -19.10
C MET A 1 -25.95 -19.66 -17.92
N GLU A 2 -26.14 -18.51 -17.30
CA GLU A 2 -25.70 -17.16 -17.57
C GLU A 2 -26.10 -16.31 -16.35
N LYS A 3 -25.10 -15.57 -15.84
CA LYS A 3 -25.14 -14.25 -15.19
C LYS A 3 -26.48 -13.78 -14.60
N MET A 4 -26.45 -13.30 -13.35
CA MET A 4 -26.82 -11.91 -13.07
C MET A 4 -26.09 -11.37 -11.84
N LYS A 5 -25.57 -10.16 -12.06
CA LYS A 5 -24.72 -9.32 -11.23
C LYS A 5 -25.59 -8.15 -10.79
N ALA A 6 -25.65 -7.82 -9.51
CA ALA A 6 -25.98 -6.47 -9.07
C ALA A 6 -25.41 -6.18 -7.67
N LEU A 7 -24.23 -5.55 -7.67
CA LEU A 7 -23.82 -4.66 -6.59
C LEU A 7 -24.72 -3.43 -6.65
N SER A 8 -25.40 -3.11 -5.55
CA SER A 8 -25.95 -1.78 -5.32
C SER A 8 -25.56 -1.31 -3.93
N GLN A 9 -24.85 -0.19 -3.93
CA GLN A 9 -24.33 0.55 -2.79
C GLN A 9 -25.49 1.00 -1.90
N THR A 10 -25.42 0.73 -0.59
CA THR A 10 -26.34 1.31 0.39
C THR A 10 -25.94 2.77 0.65
N GLN A 11 -26.44 3.66 -0.20
CA GLN A 11 -26.47 5.09 0.10
C GLN A 11 -27.43 5.33 1.27
N SER A 12 -26.88 5.47 2.48
CA SER A 12 -27.64 5.75 3.70
C SER A 12 -27.93 7.25 3.80
N SER A 13 -28.81 7.76 2.94
CA SER A 13 -29.31 9.14 3.02
C SER A 13 -30.41 9.22 4.07
N THR A 14 -30.07 9.62 5.30
CA THR A 14 -31.09 9.91 6.32
C THR A 14 -31.51 11.38 6.21
N LYS A 15 -32.67 11.61 5.60
CA LYS A 15 -33.38 12.89 5.62
C LYS A 15 -33.91 13.14 7.05
N ILE A 16 -33.38 14.15 7.73
CA ILE A 16 -33.87 14.61 9.04
C ILE A 16 -34.97 15.67 8.84
N ASN A 17 -36.22 15.29 9.15
CA ASN A 17 -37.41 16.15 9.10
C ASN A 17 -37.62 16.84 10.45
N ASN A 18 -37.39 18.15 10.53
CA ASN A 18 -37.53 18.94 11.75
C ASN A 18 -38.90 19.63 11.81
N LYS A 19 -39.94 18.90 12.25
CA LYS A 19 -41.27 19.49 12.52
C LYS A 19 -41.32 20.04 13.94
N LYS A 20 -41.32 21.37 14.04
CA LYS A 20 -41.44 22.17 15.27
C LYS A 20 -42.74 21.83 16.01
N ARG A 21 -42.65 21.47 17.29
CA ARG A 21 -43.77 21.49 18.26
C ARG A 21 -43.26 22.04 19.61
N SER A 22 -44.09 22.89 20.22
CA SER A 22 -43.84 23.82 21.34
C SER A 22 -43.53 23.14 22.69
N PRO A 23 -42.94 23.85 23.68
CA PRO A 23 -42.41 23.23 24.89
C PRO A 23 -43.35 23.37 26.08
N THR A 24 -43.85 22.25 26.62
CA THR A 24 -44.29 22.18 28.02
C THR A 24 -43.07 21.80 28.88
N PHE A 25 -42.74 22.64 29.86
CA PHE A 25 -41.63 22.44 30.78
C PHE A 25 -41.97 21.35 31.79
N VAL A 26 -41.40 20.15 31.61
CA VAL A 26 -41.21 19.19 32.69
C VAL A 26 -39.75 18.77 32.67
N VAL A 27 -39.13 18.91 33.83
CA VAL A 27 -37.70 18.75 34.14
C VAL A 27 -37.26 17.31 33.84
N LYS A 28 -36.89 17.05 32.58
CA LYS A 28 -36.21 15.80 32.14
C LYS A 28 -35.19 16.06 31.02
N ARG A 29 -34.91 17.33 30.73
CA ARG A 29 -34.12 17.76 29.55
C ARG A 29 -32.61 17.71 29.75
N ALA A 30 -32.11 17.82 30.99
CA ALA A 30 -30.66 17.81 31.25
C ALA A 30 -30.03 16.45 30.91
N SER A 31 -30.67 15.34 31.30
CA SER A 31 -30.21 13.99 30.92
C SER A 31 -30.23 13.78 29.41
N SER A 32 -31.25 14.27 28.69
CA SER A 32 -31.31 14.11 27.24
C SER A 32 -30.26 14.97 26.52
N THR A 33 -29.98 16.19 26.98
CA THR A 33 -28.92 17.05 26.39
C THR A 33 -27.54 16.47 26.61
N ILE A 34 -27.23 15.95 27.81
CA ILE A 34 -25.97 15.26 28.09
C ILE A 34 -25.80 14.03 27.19
N VAL A 35 -26.86 13.23 27.01
CA VAL A 35 -26.84 12.07 26.10
C VAL A 35 -26.67 12.48 24.63
N GLN A 36 -27.24 13.61 24.20
CA GLN A 36 -27.02 14.13 22.84
C GLN A 36 -25.59 14.65 22.66
N VAL A 37 -25.03 15.38 23.63
CA VAL A 37 -23.63 15.85 23.59
C VAL A 37 -22.69 14.66 23.51
N GLU A 38 -22.89 13.62 24.32
CA GLU A 38 -22.04 12.42 24.27
C GLU A 38 -22.14 11.69 22.92
N LYS A 39 -23.34 11.61 22.33
CA LYS A 39 -23.52 11.08 20.97
C LYS A 39 -22.77 11.92 19.93
N THR A 40 -22.82 13.26 20.02
CA THR A 40 -22.08 14.13 19.09
C THR A 40 -20.57 13.98 19.23
N ARG A 41 -20.06 13.85 20.45
CA ARG A 41 -18.63 13.59 20.72
C ARG A 41 -18.19 12.25 20.12
N ARG A 42 -18.99 11.20 20.29
CA ARG A 42 -18.74 9.88 19.69
C ARG A 42 -18.76 9.93 18.15
N ILE A 43 -19.72 10.64 17.56
CA ILE A 43 -19.79 10.82 16.09
C ILE A 43 -18.55 11.56 15.57
N ALA A 44 -18.14 12.62 16.24
CA ALA A 44 -16.95 13.38 15.89
C ALA A 44 -15.66 12.53 16.02
N ALA A 45 -15.56 11.71 17.06
CA ALA A 45 -14.46 10.76 17.23
C ALA A 45 -14.42 9.72 16.10
N ASN A 46 -15.56 9.11 15.76
CA ASN A 46 -15.66 8.15 14.66
C ASN A 46 -15.32 8.80 13.30
N ALA A 47 -15.67 10.07 13.10
CA ALA A 47 -15.30 10.81 11.90
C ALA A 47 -13.78 11.02 11.82
N ARG A 48 -13.13 11.33 12.94
CA ARG A 48 -11.65 11.46 12.99
C ARG A 48 -10.96 10.13 12.70
N GLU A 49 -11.42 9.03 13.30
CA GLU A 49 -10.79 7.72 13.04
C GLU A 49 -10.98 7.27 11.59
N ARG A 50 -12.13 7.57 10.97
CA ARG A 50 -12.33 7.35 9.54
C ARG A 50 -11.32 8.13 8.69
N ARG A 51 -11.05 9.40 9.01
CA ARG A 51 -10.01 10.17 8.30
C ARG A 51 -8.62 9.55 8.49
N ARG A 52 -8.28 9.12 9.71
CA ARG A 52 -7.02 8.44 10.00
C ARG A 52 -6.87 7.15 9.18
N MET A 53 -7.91 6.33 9.14
CA MET A 53 -7.93 5.09 8.35
C MET A 53 -7.93 5.33 6.86
N ASN A 54 -8.55 6.40 6.37
CA ASN A 54 -8.46 6.78 4.97
C ASN A 54 -7.01 7.10 4.58
N GLY A 55 -6.27 7.83 5.41
CA GLY A 55 -4.84 8.09 5.19
C GLY A 55 -4.01 6.80 5.10
N LEU A 56 -4.27 5.85 6.01
CA LEU A 56 -3.63 4.53 5.96
C LEU A 56 -3.97 3.77 4.67
N ASN A 57 -5.25 3.76 4.28
CA ASN A 57 -5.70 3.07 3.07
C ASN A 57 -5.09 3.70 1.81
N THR A 58 -4.94 5.04 1.77
CA THR A 58 -4.22 5.73 0.69
C THR A 58 -2.76 5.30 0.60
N ALA A 59 -2.07 5.10 1.73
CA ALA A 59 -0.71 4.59 1.73
C ALA A 59 -0.63 3.14 1.20
N PHE A 60 -1.57 2.27 1.62
CA PHE A 60 -1.71 0.92 1.07
C PHE A 60 -1.97 0.93 -0.44
N ASP A 61 -2.74 1.89 -0.94
CA ASP A 61 -3.02 2.02 -2.36
C ASP A 61 -1.79 2.44 -3.16
N ARG A 62 -0.99 3.38 -2.63
CA ARG A 62 0.31 3.73 -3.23
C ARG A 62 1.28 2.54 -3.22
N LEU A 63 1.27 1.74 -2.16
CA LEU A 63 2.09 0.52 -2.13
C LEU A 63 1.64 -0.45 -3.23
N ARG A 64 0.33 -0.60 -3.47
CA ARG A 64 -0.18 -1.46 -4.54
C ARG A 64 0.20 -0.98 -5.93
N THR A 65 0.40 0.33 -6.16
CA THR A 65 0.80 0.84 -7.49
C THR A 65 2.24 0.50 -7.87
N VAL A 66 3.11 0.23 -6.89
CA VAL A 66 4.51 -0.14 -7.15
C VAL A 66 4.72 -1.66 -7.19
N LEU A 67 3.69 -2.45 -6.85
CA LEU A 67 3.77 -3.90 -6.95
C LEU A 67 3.62 -4.37 -8.41
N PRO A 68 4.29 -5.47 -8.80
CA PRO A 68 4.20 -5.98 -10.17
C PRO A 68 2.76 -6.30 -10.60
N SER A 69 2.32 -5.70 -11.72
CA SER A 69 0.99 -5.92 -12.30
C SER A 69 0.72 -7.38 -12.68
N SER A 70 1.77 -8.17 -12.95
CA SER A 70 1.69 -9.60 -13.24
C SER A 70 1.19 -10.44 -12.07
N MET A 71 1.31 -9.95 -10.83
CA MET A 71 0.87 -10.67 -9.63
C MET A 71 -0.63 -10.52 -9.36
N PHE A 72 -1.32 -9.61 -10.04
CA PHE A 72 -2.76 -9.40 -9.87
C PHE A 72 -3.54 -10.48 -10.62
N GLN A 73 -3.84 -11.60 -9.95
CA GLN A 73 -4.45 -12.79 -10.58
C GLN A 73 -5.81 -12.52 -11.27
N GLN A 74 -6.57 -11.48 -10.89
CA GLN A 74 -7.92 -11.21 -11.43
C GLN A 74 -8.35 -9.73 -11.39
N GLN A 75 -7.43 -8.76 -11.57
CA GLN A 75 -7.71 -7.32 -11.37
C GLN A 75 -8.29 -6.96 -9.98
N ARG A 76 -8.25 -7.89 -9.02
CA ARG A 76 -8.74 -7.67 -7.67
C ARG A 76 -7.66 -6.96 -6.86
N ARG A 77 -8.07 -5.99 -6.04
CA ARG A 77 -7.17 -5.35 -5.06
C ARG A 77 -6.78 -6.38 -3.99
N PHE A 78 -5.48 -6.50 -3.73
CA PHE A 78 -4.95 -7.32 -2.64
C PHE A 78 -5.50 -6.88 -1.28
N SER A 79 -5.72 -7.83 -0.36
CA SER A 79 -5.97 -7.53 1.05
C SER A 79 -4.77 -6.83 1.69
N LYS A 80 -4.93 -6.28 2.90
CA LYS A 80 -3.82 -5.63 3.61
C LYS A 80 -2.66 -6.61 3.86
N TYR A 81 -2.98 -7.83 4.27
CA TYR A 81 -2.00 -8.87 4.51
C TYR A 81 -1.25 -9.25 3.23
N GLU A 82 -1.98 -9.57 2.16
CA GLU A 82 -1.36 -9.92 0.86
C GLU A 82 -0.50 -8.78 0.33
N THR A 83 -0.93 -7.52 0.46
CA THR A 83 -0.14 -6.36 0.02
C THR A 83 1.21 -6.31 0.74
N LEU A 84 1.24 -6.58 2.05
CA LEU A 84 2.48 -6.60 2.82
C LEU A 84 3.37 -7.78 2.42
N GLN A 85 2.78 -8.97 2.27
CA GLN A 85 3.52 -10.16 1.87
C GLN A 85 4.16 -9.97 0.49
N MET A 86 3.41 -9.39 -0.46
CA MET A 86 3.94 -9.12 -1.79
C MET A 86 5.04 -8.07 -1.78
N ALA A 87 4.92 -7.03 -0.96
CA ALA A 87 5.97 -6.03 -0.82
C ALA A 87 7.27 -6.65 -0.30
N GLN A 88 7.20 -7.52 0.70
CA GLN A 88 8.37 -8.24 1.21
C GLN A 88 9.03 -9.11 0.14
N SER A 89 8.25 -9.94 -0.55
CA SER A 89 8.75 -10.78 -1.64
C SER A 89 9.35 -9.95 -2.78
N TYR A 90 8.75 -8.80 -3.09
CA TYR A 90 9.22 -7.94 -4.16
C TYR A 90 10.55 -7.27 -3.83
N ILE A 91 10.71 -6.76 -2.60
CA ILE A 91 11.99 -6.21 -2.13
C ILE A 91 13.10 -7.28 -2.21
N ALA A 92 12.83 -8.48 -1.70
CA ALA A 92 13.80 -9.59 -1.74
C ALA A 92 14.20 -9.97 -3.17
N ALA A 93 13.24 -10.01 -4.10
CA ALA A 93 13.52 -10.29 -5.51
C ALA A 93 14.40 -9.20 -6.14
N LEU A 94 14.13 -7.92 -5.88
CA LEU A 94 14.95 -6.82 -6.37
C LEU A 94 16.37 -6.87 -5.81
N GLN A 95 16.53 -7.20 -4.53
CA GLN A 95 17.85 -7.38 -3.90
C GLN A 95 18.64 -8.50 -4.58
N SER A 96 18.03 -9.66 -4.80
CA SER A 96 18.68 -10.79 -5.49
C SER A 96 19.13 -10.43 -6.91
N ILE A 97 18.32 -9.67 -7.67
CA ILE A 97 18.70 -9.21 -9.01
C ILE A 97 19.91 -8.26 -8.96
N LEU A 98 19.95 -7.35 -7.98
CA LEU A 98 21.07 -6.44 -7.82
C LEU A 98 22.36 -7.18 -7.45
N GLU A 99 22.29 -8.16 -6.53
CA GLU A 99 23.43 -9.00 -6.14
C GLU A 99 23.96 -9.81 -7.33
N LEU A 100 23.09 -10.47 -8.10
CA LEU A 100 23.49 -11.22 -9.29
C LEU A 100 24.25 -10.35 -10.30
N ASN A 101 23.79 -9.11 -10.52
CA ASN A 101 24.44 -8.18 -11.42
C ASN A 101 25.85 -7.78 -10.93
N THR A 102 26.06 -7.64 -9.62
CA THR A 102 27.39 -7.34 -9.06
C THR A 102 28.37 -8.51 -9.18
N SER A 103 27.90 -9.74 -9.01
CA SER A 103 28.72 -10.94 -9.21
C SER A 103 29.13 -11.12 -10.67
N THR A 104 28.21 -10.92 -11.63
CA THR A 104 28.53 -11.03 -13.06
C THR A 104 29.53 -9.97 -13.56
N THR A 105 29.53 -8.76 -12.99
CA THR A 105 30.52 -7.73 -13.32
C THR A 105 31.89 -8.06 -12.74
N THR A 106 31.94 -8.67 -11.55
CA THR A 106 33.19 -9.08 -10.92
C THR A 106 33.85 -10.22 -11.71
N GLU A 107 33.09 -11.22 -12.14
CA GLU A 107 33.62 -12.34 -12.94
C GLU A 107 34.11 -11.90 -14.33
N ARG A 108 33.42 -10.96 -15.00
CA ARG A 108 33.89 -10.40 -16.29
C ARG A 108 35.19 -9.59 -16.16
N ASN A 109 35.45 -8.96 -15.01
CA ASN A 109 36.69 -8.22 -14.80
C ASN A 109 37.88 -9.15 -14.50
N LEU A 110 37.67 -10.30 -13.87
CA LEU A 110 38.72 -11.31 -13.65
C LEU A 110 39.18 -11.94 -14.97
N SER A 111 38.27 -12.19 -15.93
CA SER A 111 38.64 -12.73 -17.25
C SER A 111 39.40 -11.73 -18.14
N ASN A 112 39.32 -10.42 -17.87
CA ASN A 112 40.00 -9.40 -18.67
C ASN A 112 41.44 -9.11 -18.21
N VAL A 113 41.84 -9.52 -17.01
CA VAL A 113 43.21 -9.31 -16.48
C VAL A 113 44.16 -10.44 -16.88
N SER A 114 43.65 -11.60 -17.30
CA SER A 114 44.47 -12.77 -17.65
C SER A 114 45.05 -12.78 -19.06
N SER A 115 44.80 -11.76 -19.92
CA SER A 115 45.26 -11.75 -21.32
C SER A 115 46.40 -10.76 -21.62
N THR A 116 47.12 -10.25 -20.61
CA THR A 116 48.22 -9.30 -20.84
C THR A 116 49.43 -9.58 -19.95
N THR A 117 50.14 -10.68 -20.16
CA THR A 117 51.61 -10.80 -19.91
C THR A 117 52.07 -12.16 -20.42
N ASP A 118 52.18 -12.30 -21.73
CA ASP A 118 53.11 -13.21 -22.37
C ASP A 118 53.46 -12.53 -23.70
N GLU A 119 54.72 -12.64 -24.10
CA GLU A 119 55.38 -12.01 -25.26
C GLU A 119 56.27 -10.80 -24.89
N ASP A 120 57.53 -10.93 -25.32
CA ASP A 120 58.62 -9.94 -25.34
C ASP A 120 59.59 -9.91 -24.13
N MET A 121 60.27 -11.04 -23.91
CA MET A 121 61.61 -11.04 -23.29
C MET A 121 62.57 -11.94 -24.08
N ASP A 122 62.74 -11.67 -25.37
CA ASP A 122 63.92 -12.11 -26.12
C ASP A 122 64.43 -10.95 -26.99
N ASN A 123 65.25 -10.09 -26.40
CA ASN A 123 66.17 -9.31 -27.18
C ASN A 123 67.41 -8.97 -26.34
N SER A 124 68.36 -9.91 -26.29
CA SER A 124 69.71 -9.60 -25.84
C SER A 124 70.75 -10.26 -26.73
N ALA A 125 71.24 -9.42 -27.65
CA ALA A 125 72.63 -9.28 -28.07
C ALA A 125 73.22 -10.34 -29.01
N HIS A 126 73.23 -9.96 -30.29
CA HIS A 126 74.23 -10.36 -31.26
C HIS A 126 75.29 -9.25 -31.33
N ASP A 127 76.51 -9.56 -30.88
CA ASP A 127 77.86 -9.18 -31.36
C ASP A 127 78.89 -9.29 -30.21
#